data_AF-A0A9D6F1F7-F1
#
_entry.id   AF-A0A9D6F1F7-F1
#
_cell.length_a   1.000
_cell.length_b   1.000
_cell.length_c   1.000
_cell.angle_alpha   90.00
_cell.angle_beta   90.00
_cell.angle_gamma   90.00
#
_symmetry.space_group_name_H-M   'P 1'
#
loop_
_entity.id
_entity.type
_entity.pdbx_description
1 polymer ?
#
loop_
_entity_poly.entity_id
_entity_poly.type
_entity_poly.pdbx_seq_one_letter_code
_entity_poly.pdbx_strand_id
1 'polypeptide(L)' 'MCRKFLGYALGRSVVLSDEPLLQEMRKKLRAERRFSVLFETVVLSPQFRRQRGRDFAQASP' A
#
# COMPACT_ATOMS: atom_id res chain seq x y z
N MET A 1 1.14 3.15 11.44
CA MET A 1 0.70 1.85 10.87
C MET A 1 0.59 1.90 9.34
N CYS A 2 -0.34 2.68 8.76
CA CYS A 2 -0.60 2.67 7.30
C CYS A 2 0.64 2.91 6.43
N ARG A 3 1.53 3.83 6.80
CA ARG A 3 2.77 4.10 6.04
C ARG A 3 3.71 2.90 5.97
N LYS A 4 3.92 2.20 7.10
CA LYS A 4 4.77 1.00 7.13
C LYS A 4 4.16 -0.13 6.30
N PHE A 5 2.86 -0.37 6.47
CA PHE A 5 2.15 -1.38 5.69
C PHE A 5 2.16 -1.08 4.19
N LEU A 6 1.89 0.17 3.80
CA LEU A 6 1.90 0.57 2.40
C LEU A 6 3.29 0.39 1.77
N GLY A 7 4.36 0.77 2.47
CA GLY A 7 5.72 0.55 1.98
C GLY A 7 6.06 -0.92 1.81
N TYR A 8 5.64 -1.78 2.74
CA TYR A 8 5.80 -3.22 2.62
C TYR A 8 5.03 -3.79 1.43
N ALA A 9 3.74 -3.45 1.30
CA ALA A 9 2.88 -3.96 0.25
C ALA A 9 3.31 -3.48 -1.16
N LEU A 10 3.88 -2.28 -1.26
CA LEU A 10 4.47 -1.76 -2.49
C LEU A 10 5.93 -2.19 -2.69
N GLY A 11 6.55 -2.95 -1.79
CA GLY A 11 7.96 -3.36 -1.93
C GLY A 11 8.96 -2.20 -2.07
N ARG A 12 8.58 -0.98 -1.67
CA ARG A 12 9.41 0.23 -1.78
C ARG A 12 9.10 1.21 -0.66
N SER A 13 10.00 2.16 -0.44
CA SER A 13 9.70 3.30 0.44
C SER A 13 8.51 4.12 -0.09
N VAL A 14 7.67 4.58 0.82
CA VAL A 14 6.52 5.46 0.52
C VAL A 14 7.00 6.84 0.06
N VAL A 15 6.48 7.31 -1.07
CA VAL A 15 6.80 8.61 -1.68
C VAL A 15 5.63 9.60 -1.54
N LEU A 16 5.86 10.87 -1.88
CA LEU A 16 4.83 11.92 -1.81
C LEU A 16 3.55 11.59 -2.60
N SER A 17 3.67 10.94 -3.76
CA SER A 17 2.52 10.55 -4.58
C SER A 17 1.64 9.46 -3.94
N ASP A 18 2.10 8.82 -2.87
CA ASP A 18 1.32 7.82 -2.11
C ASP A 18 0.45 8.44 -1.01
N GLU A 19 0.61 9.73 -0.72
CA GLU A 19 -0.13 10.45 0.33
C GLU A 19 -1.66 10.33 0.17
N PRO A 20 -2.25 10.46 -1.04
CA PRO A 20 -3.69 10.28 -1.21
C PRO A 20 -4.17 8.88 -0.82
N LEU A 21 -3.40 7.84 -1.16
CA LEU A 21 -3.72 6.46 -0.81
C LEU A 21 -3.61 6.25 0.71
N LEU A 22 -2.61 6.84 1.36
CA LEU A 22 -2.48 6.79 2.82
C LEU A 22 -3.66 7.44 3.54
N GLN A 23 -4.16 8.56 3.02
CA GLN A 23 -5.33 9.22 3.60
C GLN A 23 -6.58 8.36 3.46
N GLU A 24 -6.79 7.72 2.31
CA GLU A 24 -7.90 6.79 2.10
C GLU A 24 -7.80 5.56 3.02
N MET A 25 -6.62 4.97 3.16
CA MET A 25 -6.37 3.89 4.11
C MET A 25 -6.73 4.29 5.55
N ARG A 26 -6.31 5.48 6.00
CA ARG A 26 -6.63 5.99 7.34
C ARG A 26 -8.11 6.25 7.52
N LYS A 27 -8.78 6.79 6.50
CA LYS A 27 -10.22 7.07 6.50
C LYS A 27 -11.02 5.78 6.62
N LYS A 28 -10.75 4.79 5.77
CA LYS A 28 -11.45 3.51 5.80
C LYS A 28 -11.18 2.71 7.08
N LEU A 29 -9.95 2.72 7.59
CA LEU A 29 -9.63 2.07 8.86
C LEU A 29 -10.40 2.70 10.04
N ARG A 30 -10.60 4.03 10.04
CA ARG A 30 -11.41 4.69 11.08
C ARG A 30 -12.89 4.31 10.99
N ALA A 31 -13.41 4.17 9.78
CA ALA A 31 -14.81 3.84 9.54
C ALA A 31 -15.13 2.39 9.92
N GLU A 32 -14.32 1.44 9.46
CA GLU A 32 -14.64 0.01 9.58
C GLU A 32 -13.93 -0.67 10.76
N ARG A 33 -12.91 -0.03 11.35
CA ARG A 33 -12.09 -0.56 12.46
C ARG A 33 -11.48 -1.94 12.19
N ARG A 34 -11.44 -2.37 10.92
CA ARG A 34 -10.93 -3.67 10.48
C ARG A 34 -9.65 -3.50 9.68
N PHE A 35 -8.67 -4.35 9.99
CA PHE A 35 -7.37 -4.33 9.30
C PHE A 35 -7.47 -4.85 7.86
N SER A 36 -8.40 -5.77 7.57
CA SER A 36 -8.64 -6.32 6.22
C SER A 36 -8.88 -5.24 5.16
N VAL A 37 -9.50 -4.13 5.56
CA VAL A 37 -9.82 -2.99 4.70
C VAL A 37 -8.56 -2.30 4.17
N LEU A 38 -7.46 -2.33 4.92
CA LEU A 38 -6.17 -1.82 4.45
C LEU A 38 -5.64 -2.66 3.29
N PHE A 39 -5.74 -3.99 3.38
CA PHE A 39 -5.32 -4.88 2.29
C PHE A 39 -6.14 -4.59 1.04
N GLU A 40 -7.46 -4.60 1.15
CA GLU A 40 -8.35 -4.35 0.02
C GLU A 40 -8.07 -2.98 -0.64
N THR A 41 -7.90 -1.94 0.18
CA THR A 41 -7.59 -0.59 -0.31
C THR A 41 -6.25 -0.54 -1.05
N VAL A 42 -5.24 -1.27 -0.57
CA VAL A 42 -3.92 -1.30 -1.21
C VAL A 42 -3.93 -2.14 -2.49
N VAL A 43 -4.48 -3.35 -2.49
CA VAL A 43 -4.48 -4.22 -3.69
C VAL A 43 -5.35 -3.64 -4.81
N LEU A 44 -6.40 -2.91 -4.46
CA LEU A 44 -7.22 -2.16 -5.42
C LEU A 44 -6.60 -0.80 -5.79
N SER A 45 -5.51 -0.37 -5.17
CA SER A 45 -4.91 0.92 -5.50
C SER A 45 -4.20 0.90 -6.86
N PRO A 46 -4.20 2.02 -7.60
CA PRO A 46 -3.40 2.11 -8.81
C PRO A 46 -1.89 2.01 -8.56
N GLN A 47 -1.41 2.40 -7.37
CA GLN A 47 -0.03 2.29 -6.95
C GLN A 47 0.43 0.82 -6.94
N PHE A 48 -0.42 -0.07 -6.43
CA PHE A 48 -0.16 -1.51 -6.40
C PHE A 48 -0.35 -2.14 -7.79
N ARG A 49 -1.49 -1.86 -8.45
CA ARG A 49 -1.82 -2.48 -9.75
C ARG A 49 -0.91 -2.07 -10.91
N ARG A 50 -0.37 -0.84 -10.87
CA ARG A 50 0.54 -0.32 -11.92
C ARG A 50 2.01 -0.43 -11.52
N GLN A 51 2.30 -1.13 -10.43
CA GLN A 51 3.66 -1.41 -10.05
C GLN A 51 4.31 -2.26 -11.14
N ARG A 52 5.18 -1.64 -11.95
CA ARG A 52 6.07 -2.37 -12.83
C ARG A 52 7.09 -3.05 -11.92
N GLY A 53 7.25 -4.36 -12.02
CA GLY A 53 8.11 -5.20 -11.16
C GLY A 53 9.61 -4.91 -11.27
N ARG A 54 10.01 -3.64 -11.12
CA ARG A 54 11.41 -3.19 -11.13
C ARG A 54 12.09 -3.38 -9.77
N ASP A 55 11.31 -3.31 -8.69
CA ASP A 55 11.85 -3.32 -7.31
C ASP A 55 11.48 -4.59 -6.52
N PHE A 56 10.72 -5.51 -7.12
CA PHE A 56 10.70 -6.88 -6.61
C PHE A 56 12.07 -7.47 -6.98
N ALA A 57 13.06 -7.21 -6.14
CA ALA A 57 14.32 -7.92 -6.18
C ALA A 57 13.96 -9.40 -6.09
N GLN A 58 14.02 -10.07 -7.23
CA GLN A 58 13.85 -11.50 -7.32
C GLN A 58 14.88 -12.08 -6.35
N ALA A 59 14.41 -12.63 -5.22
CA ALA A 59 15.26 -13.45 -4.37
C ALA A 59 15.74 -14.58 -5.27
N SER A 60 16.98 -14.45 -5.76
CA SER A 60 17.64 -15.52 -6.49
C SER A 60 17.83 -16.67 -5.50
N PRO A 61 17.48 -17.92 -5.89
CA PRO A 61 17.62 -19.08 -5.02
C PRO A 61 19.07 -19.35 -4.63
#